data_AF-A0A3N9TML6-F1
#
_entry.id   AF-A0A3N9TML6-F1
#
_cell.length_a   1.000
_cell.length_b   1.000
_cell.length_c   1.000
_cell.angle_alpha   90.00
_cell.angle_beta   90.00
_cell.angle_gamma   90.00
#
_symmetry.space_group_name_H-M   'P 1'
#
loop_
_entity.id
_entity.type
_entity.pdbx_description
1 polymer ?
#
loop_
_entity_poly.entity_id
_entity_poly.type
_entity_poly.pdbx_seq_one_letter_code
_entity_poly.pdbx_strand_id
1 'polypeptide(L)'
;MADTFGNWLERTEYFDGELAIDNCYMEPSFVWNSEYTKIKDEGKRLFQALIDAEYEFINNNTINLKLDGAKYFELGELFGLALAGYIADSMYNRLFDTGEYLEEDVCF
;
A
#
# COMPACT_ATOMS: atom_id res chain seq x y z
N MET A 1 -12.48 16.03 -7.73
CA MET A 1 -11.87 14.68 -7.70
C MET A 1 -12.28 14.06 -6.38
N ALA A 2 -12.76 12.82 -6.38
CA ALA A 2 -12.97 12.09 -5.12
C ALA A 2 -11.61 11.93 -4.43
N ASP A 3 -11.56 12.09 -3.10
CA ASP A 3 -10.34 11.92 -2.33
C ASP A 3 -10.13 10.42 -2.08
N THR A 4 -9.60 9.74 -3.09
CA THR A 4 -9.34 8.30 -3.05
C THR A 4 -7.97 8.00 -2.44
N PHE A 5 -7.81 6.78 -1.96
CA PHE A 5 -6.54 6.29 -1.44
C PHE A 5 -5.41 6.35 -2.48
N GLY A 6 -5.71 6.02 -3.74
CA GLY A 6 -4.76 6.16 -4.85
C GLY A 6 -4.25 7.59 -5.03
N ASN A 7 -5.17 8.56 -5.04
CA ASN A 7 -4.77 9.97 -5.13
C ASN A 7 -3.96 10.39 -3.91
N TRP A 8 -4.25 9.86 -2.72
CA TRP A 8 -3.45 10.11 -1.51
C TRP A 8 -2.04 9.54 -1.63
N LEU A 9 -1.88 8.29 -2.09
CA LEU A 9 -0.56 7.67 -2.32
C LEU A 9 0.31 8.49 -3.28
N GLU A 10 -0.29 9.01 -4.35
CA GLU A 10 0.43 9.84 -5.34
C GLU A 10 0.92 11.18 -4.78
N ARG A 11 0.21 11.74 -3.79
CA ARG A 11 0.54 13.04 -3.16
C ARG A 11 1.41 12.90 -1.92
N THR A 12 1.48 11.71 -1.34
CA THR A 12 2.21 11.44 -0.10
C THR A 12 3.67 11.16 -0.40
N GLU A 13 4.57 12.00 0.13
CA GLU A 13 6.02 11.82 -0.02
C GLU A 13 6.49 10.57 0.73
N TYR A 14 6.13 10.48 2.01
CA TYR A 14 6.50 9.37 2.89
C TYR A 14 5.37 9.07 3.89
N PHE A 15 5.14 7.80 4.16
CA PHE A 15 4.23 7.32 5.19
C PHE A 15 4.72 6.00 5.77
N ASP A 16 4.64 5.87 7.09
CA ASP A 16 4.91 4.65 7.84
C ASP A 16 3.73 4.41 8.78
N GLY A 17 3.00 3.31 8.56
CA GLY A 17 1.76 3.07 9.28
C GLY A 17 1.06 1.77 8.91
N GLU A 18 -0.22 1.72 9.25
CA GLU A 18 -1.08 0.56 9.12
C GLU A 18 -2.20 0.80 8.11
N LEU A 19 -2.66 -0.28 7.51
CA LEU A 19 -3.85 -0.29 6.66
C LEU A 19 -4.99 -0.99 7.40
N ALA A 20 -6.18 -0.41 7.33
CA ALA A 20 -7.42 -1.06 7.71
C ALA A 20 -8.41 -1.02 6.54
N ILE A 21 -9.28 -2.04 6.47
CA ILE A 21 -10.44 -2.06 5.59
C ILE A 21 -11.68 -2.22 6.46
N ASP A 22 -12.57 -1.23 6.45
CA ASP A 22 -13.77 -1.21 7.30
C ASP A 22 -13.48 -1.46 8.79
N ASN A 23 -12.41 -0.84 9.31
CA ASN A 23 -11.90 -1.03 10.67
C ASN A 23 -11.34 -2.44 10.97
N CYS A 24 -11.17 -3.28 9.96
CA CYS A 24 -10.40 -4.52 10.07
C CYS A 24 -8.93 -4.21 9.76
N TYR A 25 -8.04 -4.38 10.72
CA TYR A 25 -6.60 -4.11 10.56
C TYR A 25 -5.94 -5.18 9.68
N MET A 26 -5.09 -4.73 8.77
CA MET A 26 -4.26 -5.58 7.92
C MET A 26 -2.86 -5.64 8.51
N GLU A 27 -2.35 -6.85 8.74
CA GLU A 27 -0.93 -7.05 9.01
C GLU A 27 -0.17 -7.24 7.69
N PRO A 28 1.12 -6.88 7.64
CA PRO A 28 1.90 -6.08 8.58
C PRO A 28 1.81 -4.57 8.26
N SER A 29 2.38 -3.73 9.13
CA SER A 29 2.61 -2.31 8.84
C SER A 29 3.40 -2.14 7.55
N PHE A 30 3.13 -1.06 6.82
CA PHE A 30 3.74 -0.80 5.52
C PHE A 30 4.40 0.58 5.49
N VAL A 31 5.44 0.69 4.66
CA VAL A 31 6.11 1.96 4.38
C VAL A 31 5.82 2.34 2.93
N TRP A 32 5.28 3.53 2.73
CA TRP A 32 5.12 4.14 1.42
C TRP A 32 6.11 5.28 1.26
N ASN A 33 6.91 5.24 0.20
CA ASN A 33 7.74 6.36 -0.21
C ASN A 33 7.52 6.59 -1.70
N SER A 34 6.93 7.72 -2.08
CA SER A 34 6.58 7.96 -3.49
C SER A 34 7.78 8.31 -4.37
N GLU A 35 8.97 8.55 -3.80
CA GLU A 35 10.24 8.63 -4.54
C GLU A 35 10.67 7.24 -5.02
N TYR A 36 10.51 6.22 -4.17
CA TYR A 36 11.03 4.87 -4.43
C TYR A 36 9.97 3.85 -4.79
N THR A 37 8.68 4.11 -4.54
CA THR A 37 7.60 3.15 -4.74
C THR A 37 6.55 3.76 -5.65
N LYS A 38 6.38 3.18 -6.84
CA LYS A 38 5.26 3.46 -7.74
C LYS A 38 4.51 2.18 -8.04
N ILE A 39 3.18 2.23 -8.06
CA ILE A 39 2.38 1.06 -8.47
C ILE A 39 2.42 0.95 -10.01
N LYS A 40 2.87 -0.19 -10.53
CA LYS A 40 2.87 -0.50 -11.97
C LYS A 40 1.46 -0.84 -12.45
N ASP A 41 1.26 -0.91 -13.77
CA ASP A 41 -0.06 -1.21 -14.37
C ASP A 41 -0.64 -2.57 -13.92
N GLU A 42 0.21 -3.54 -13.62
CA GLU A 42 -0.24 -4.82 -13.05
C GLU A 42 -0.73 -4.64 -11.60
N GLY A 43 0.03 -3.94 -10.76
CA GLY A 43 -0.39 -3.60 -9.39
C GLY A 43 -1.66 -2.75 -9.37
N LYS A 44 -1.78 -1.76 -10.27
CA LYS A 44 -2.98 -0.92 -10.38
C LYS A 44 -4.21 -1.75 -10.70
N ARG A 45 -4.10 -2.69 -11.65
CA ARG A 45 -5.21 -3.61 -11.98
C ARG A 45 -5.56 -4.55 -10.84
N LEU A 46 -4.55 -5.08 -10.14
CA LEU A 46 -4.77 -6.00 -9.02
C LEU A 46 -5.44 -5.29 -7.84
N PHE A 47 -4.96 -4.09 -7.49
CA PHE A 47 -5.40 -3.34 -6.31
C PHE A 47 -6.39 -2.20 -6.63
N GLN A 48 -7.01 -2.22 -7.81
CA GLN A 48 -7.88 -1.13 -8.30
C GLN A 48 -8.96 -0.77 -7.28
N ALA A 49 -9.59 -1.78 -6.65
CA ALA A 49 -10.62 -1.55 -5.66
C ALA A 49 -10.11 -0.78 -4.42
N LEU A 50 -8.86 -1.01 -4.01
CA LEU A 50 -8.23 -0.28 -2.90
C LEU A 50 -7.84 1.14 -3.34
N ILE A 51 -7.27 1.28 -4.54
CA ILE A 51 -6.84 2.55 -5.12
C ILE A 51 -8.02 3.53 -5.30
N ASP A 52 -9.17 3.01 -5.73
CA ASP A 52 -10.38 3.82 -5.94
C ASP A 52 -11.18 4.04 -4.65
N ALA A 53 -10.83 3.38 -3.55
CA ALA A 53 -11.55 3.48 -2.29
C ALA A 53 -11.43 4.89 -1.69
N GLU A 54 -12.52 5.36 -1.11
CA GLU A 54 -12.47 6.46 -0.16
C GLU A 54 -11.67 6.02 1.09
N TYR A 55 -10.94 6.95 1.67
CA TYR A 55 -10.12 6.69 2.85
C TYR A 55 -10.38 7.70 3.96
N GLU A 56 -10.04 7.32 5.19
CA GLU A 56 -9.96 8.23 6.33
C GLU A 56 -8.85 7.79 7.29
N PHE A 57 -8.37 8.70 8.12
CA PHE A 57 -7.44 8.37 9.21
C PHE A 57 -8.22 8.09 10.48
N ILE A 58 -8.05 6.89 11.04
CA ILE A 58 -8.79 6.46 12.25
C ILE A 58 -7.97 6.58 13.54
N ASN A 59 -6.64 6.63 13.46
CA ASN A 59 -5.73 6.87 14.59
C ASN A 59 -4.37 7.43 14.10
N ASN A 60 -3.40 7.59 15.02
CA ASN A 60 -2.03 8.01 14.70
C ASN A 60 -1.33 6.96 13.81
N ASN A 61 -1.48 7.12 12.49
CA ASN A 61 -0.87 6.34 11.40
C ASN A 61 -1.64 5.09 10.94
N THR A 62 -2.95 5.01 11.12
CA THR A 62 -3.78 4.02 10.39
C THR A 62 -4.67 4.71 9.36
N ILE A 63 -4.53 4.30 8.10
CA ILE A 63 -5.50 4.60 7.04
C ILE A 63 -6.56 3.51 7.02
N ASN A 64 -7.82 3.90 7.07
CA ASN A 64 -8.96 3.04 6.88
C ASN A 64 -9.57 3.26 5.49
N LEU A 65 -9.73 2.18 4.72
CA LEU A 65 -10.42 2.20 3.43
C LEU A 65 -11.89 1.85 3.61
N LYS A 66 -12.77 2.68 3.05
CA LYS A 66 -14.24 2.52 3.10
C LYS A 66 -14.71 1.53 2.04
N LEU A 67 -14.38 0.27 2.25
CA LEU A 67 -14.81 -0.86 1.42
C LEU A 67 -15.55 -1.88 2.29
N ASP A 68 -16.27 -2.82 1.68
CA ASP A 68 -16.81 -3.96 2.41
C ASP A 68 -15.66 -4.86 2.89
N GLY A 69 -15.31 -4.76 4.18
CA GLY A 69 -14.15 -5.42 4.78
C GLY A 69 -14.13 -6.92 4.51
N ALA A 70 -15.27 -7.61 4.57
CA ALA A 70 -15.34 -9.05 4.37
C ALA A 70 -15.01 -9.45 2.91
N LYS A 71 -15.41 -8.63 1.94
CA LYS A 71 -15.16 -8.88 0.52
C LYS A 71 -13.71 -8.58 0.12
N TYR A 72 -13.11 -7.57 0.74
CA TYR A 72 -11.79 -7.07 0.34
C TYR A 72 -10.67 -7.39 1.33
N PHE A 73 -10.97 -8.17 2.38
CA PHE A 73 -10.00 -8.58 3.40
C PHE A 73 -8.71 -9.14 2.79
N GLU A 74 -8.82 -10.20 1.97
CA GLU A 74 -7.67 -10.86 1.36
C GLU A 74 -6.89 -9.93 0.43
N LEU A 75 -7.58 -9.00 -0.24
CA LEU A 75 -6.93 -8.02 -1.11
C LEU A 75 -6.16 -6.96 -0.31
N GLY A 76 -6.71 -6.52 0.83
CA GLY A 76 -6.06 -5.61 1.76
C GLY A 76 -4.82 -6.21 2.41
N GLU A 77 -4.93 -7.45 2.88
CA GLU A 77 -3.82 -8.22 3.45
C GLU A 77 -2.71 -8.39 2.43
N LEU A 78 -3.06 -8.81 1.20
CA LEU A 78 -2.09 -8.91 0.10
C LEU A 78 -1.40 -7.59 -0.18
N PHE A 79 -2.14 -6.47 -0.18
CA PHE A 79 -1.57 -5.15 -0.42
C PHE A 79 -0.61 -4.72 0.69
N GLY A 80 -0.99 -4.91 1.96
CA GLY A 80 -0.13 -4.63 3.11
C GLY A 80 1.16 -5.44 3.08
N LEU A 81 1.05 -6.76 2.88
CA LEU A 81 2.20 -7.65 2.71
C LEU A 81 3.10 -7.24 1.54
N ALA A 82 2.49 -6.85 0.42
CA ALA A 82 3.21 -6.46 -0.78
C ALA A 82 4.01 -5.17 -0.56
N LEU A 83 3.44 -4.14 0.06
CA LEU A 83 4.14 -2.90 0.39
C LEU A 83 5.21 -3.06 1.47
N ALA A 84 4.99 -3.97 2.41
CA ALA A 84 5.95 -4.28 3.46
C ALA A 84 7.09 -5.22 3.00
N GLY A 85 7.10 -5.64 1.72
CA GLY A 85 8.15 -6.48 1.15
C GLY A 85 8.06 -7.96 1.51
N TYR A 86 6.94 -8.43 2.06
CA TYR A 86 6.72 -9.84 2.42
C TYR A 86 6.20 -10.71 1.25
N ILE A 87 6.50 -10.31 0.03
CA ILE A 87 6.20 -11.06 -1.19
C ILE A 87 7.49 -11.36 -1.94
N ALA A 88 7.49 -12.38 -2.79
CA ALA A 88 8.67 -12.70 -3.59
C ALA A 88 9.09 -11.51 -4.48
N ASP A 89 10.40 -11.25 -4.61
CA ASP A 89 10.95 -10.14 -5.40
C ASP A 89 10.42 -10.11 -6.84
N SER A 90 10.22 -11.28 -7.45
CA SER A 90 9.64 -11.39 -8.79
C SER A 90 8.20 -10.89 -8.87
N MET A 91 7.41 -11.09 -7.81
CA MET A 91 6.07 -10.52 -7.68
C MET A 91 6.16 -9.03 -7.36
N TYR A 92 7.02 -8.64 -6.43
CA TYR A 92 7.21 -7.23 -6.07
C TYR A 92 7.54 -6.38 -7.30
N ASN A 93 8.54 -6.80 -8.08
CA ASN A 93 8.99 -6.10 -9.29
C ASN A 93 7.95 -6.05 -10.42
N ARG A 94 6.93 -6.91 -10.38
CA ARG A 94 5.78 -6.86 -11.29
C ARG A 94 4.74 -5.84 -10.83
N LEU A 95 4.51 -5.76 -9.52
CA LEU A 95 3.48 -4.91 -8.93
C LEU A 95 3.94 -3.47 -8.72
N PHE A 96 5.22 -3.27 -8.40
CA PHE A 96 5.79 -1.98 -8.06
C PHE A 96 7.05 -1.68 -8.87
N ASP A 97 7.29 -0.39 -9.08
CA ASP A 97 8.57 0.14 -9.48
C ASP A 97 9.34 0.54 -8.23
N THR A 98 10.51 -0.06 -8.05
CA THR A 98 11.51 0.42 -7.10
C THR A 98 12.39 1.42 -7.82
N GLY A 99 12.42 2.66 -7.37
CA GLY A 99 13.60 3.49 -7.63
C GLY A 99 14.85 2.76 -7.12
N GLU A 100 16.02 2.96 -7.74
CA GLU A 100 17.27 2.41 -7.19
C GLU A 100 17.39 2.84 -5.73
N TYR A 101 17.19 1.90 -4.81
CA TYR A 101 17.74 2.02 -3.48
C TYR A 101 19.25 2.11 -3.73
N LEU A 102 19.87 3.24 -3.41
CA LEU A 102 21.30 3.22 -3.16
C LEU A 102 21.49 2.20 -2.04
N GLU A 103 22.00 1.02 -2.41
CA GLU A 103 22.63 0.09 -1.49
C GLU A 103 23.73 0.88 -0.76
N GLU A 104 23.39 1.51 0.36
CA GLU A 104 24.38 1.77 1.40
C GLU A 104 24.06 0.82 2.55
N ASP A 105 24.69 -0.36 2.44
CA ASP A 105 25.18 -1.17 3.56
C ASP A 105 24.28 -1.28 4.79
N VAL A 106 23.37 -2.26 4.79
CA VAL A 106 23.00 -2.93 6.04
C VAL A 106 23.22 -4.44 5.87
N CYS A 107 24.49 -4.82 5.96
CA CYS A 107 24.86 -6.19 6.34
C CYS A 107 24.45 -6.40 7.81
N PHE A 108 23.62 -7.41 8.08
CA PHE A 108 23.53 -8.04 9.41
C PHE A 108 24.36 -9.32 9.43
#